data_AF-A0A9X3WYF2-F1
#
_entry.id   AF-A0A9X3WYF2-F1
#
_cell.length_a   1.000
_cell.length_b   1.000
_cell.length_c   1.000
_cell.angle_alpha   90.00
_cell.angle_beta   90.00
_cell.angle_gamma   90.00
#
_symmetry.space_group_name_H-M   'P 1'
#
loop_
_entity.id
_entity.type
_entity.pdbx_description
1 polymer ?
#
loop_
_entity_poly.entity_id
_entity_poly.type
_entity_poly.pdbx_seq_one_letter_code
_entity_poly.pdbx_strand_id
1 'polypeptide(L)'
;MIARPDLEALLVALVLVPGTYSRNRFFALYTDPEAARVRRRAKLLRSVIAEVTQNDPARRGHIVAIDEQKDGGATFTYVVPSLNLRRTTTLSELELSIVRYALACRAGSIAPATPPDEKAFAPLGEDDPVRARIEDTLRKLAPDLAALTSSGALATDEACDLDEPCDPDERDEPTEACAPSPAPSGLSSLPEGATER
;
A
#
# COMPACT_ATOMS: atom_id res chain seq x y z
N MET A 1 32.26 2.08 -8.58
CA MET A 1 31.06 2.92 -8.38
C MET A 1 29.87 1.99 -8.39
N ILE A 2 29.12 1.89 -7.30
CA ILE A 2 27.93 1.01 -7.24
C ILE A 2 26.89 1.67 -8.13
N ALA A 3 26.49 0.98 -9.21
CA ALA A 3 25.44 1.46 -10.10
C ALA A 3 24.18 1.74 -9.28
N ARG A 4 23.58 2.91 -9.48
CA ARG A 4 22.34 3.26 -8.77
C ARG A 4 21.28 2.24 -9.23
N PRO A 5 20.66 1.48 -8.32
CA PRO A 5 19.69 0.47 -8.71
C PRO A 5 18.52 1.15 -9.42
N ASP A 6 18.07 0.55 -10.51
CA ASP A 6 16.88 0.99 -11.24
C ASP A 6 15.67 1.00 -10.29
N LEU A 7 15.07 2.19 -10.11
CA LEU A 7 13.98 2.41 -9.16
C LEU A 7 12.69 1.73 -9.59
N GLU A 8 12.45 1.61 -10.89
CA GLU A 8 11.27 0.90 -11.42
C GLU A 8 11.38 -0.58 -11.13
N ALA A 9 12.56 -1.16 -11.40
CA ALA A 9 12.79 -2.55 -11.14
C ALA A 9 12.77 -2.85 -9.63
N LEU A 10 13.30 -1.95 -8.79
CA LEU A 10 13.20 -2.04 -7.33
C LEU A 10 11.74 -2.08 -6.86
N LEU A 11 10.88 -1.25 -7.44
CA LEU A 11 9.44 -1.25 -7.14
C LEU A 11 8.81 -2.61 -7.45
N VAL A 12 9.05 -3.14 -8.65
CA VAL A 12 8.53 -4.44 -9.09
C VAL A 12 8.97 -5.54 -8.11
N ALA A 13 10.26 -5.58 -7.78
CA ALA A 13 10.81 -6.58 -6.89
C ALA A 13 10.21 -6.51 -5.47
N LEU A 14 10.09 -5.30 -4.91
CA LEU A 14 9.54 -5.11 -3.56
C LEU A 14 8.04 -5.42 -3.45
N VAL A 15 7.29 -5.31 -4.56
CA VAL A 15 5.86 -5.64 -4.59
C VAL A 15 5.64 -7.14 -4.75
N LEU A 16 6.34 -7.77 -5.71
CA LEU A 16 6.11 -9.18 -6.06
C LEU A 16 6.83 -10.15 -5.13
N VAL A 17 8.03 -9.81 -4.66
CA VAL A 17 8.86 -10.65 -3.77
C VAL A 17 9.27 -9.82 -2.56
N PRO A 18 8.39 -9.64 -1.56
CA PRO A 18 8.74 -8.91 -0.37
C PRO A 18 9.77 -9.71 0.45
N GLY A 19 10.97 -9.15 0.63
CA GLY A 19 12.04 -9.78 1.42
C GLY A 19 13.35 -10.02 0.67
N THR A 20 13.39 -9.87 -0.65
CA THR A 20 14.62 -10.00 -1.44
C THR A 20 15.70 -8.99 -1.05
N TYR A 21 15.30 -7.84 -0.50
CA TYR A 21 16.21 -6.75 -0.12
C TYR A 21 16.23 -6.53 1.40
N SER A 22 17.07 -7.28 2.12
CA SER A 22 17.26 -7.10 3.57
C SER A 22 17.99 -5.80 3.91
N ARG A 23 17.65 -5.19 5.04
CA ARG A 23 18.26 -3.93 5.50
C ARG A 23 19.75 -4.06 5.78
N ASN A 24 20.15 -5.19 6.38
CA ASN A 24 21.55 -5.45 6.75
C ASN A 24 22.45 -5.61 5.52
N ARG A 25 21.93 -6.20 4.43
CA ARG A 25 22.68 -6.44 3.20
C ARG A 25 22.71 -5.24 2.26
N PHE A 26 21.61 -4.47 2.21
CA PHE A 26 21.44 -3.39 1.25
C PHE A 26 21.38 -2.01 1.92
N PHE A 27 22.24 -1.73 2.91
CA PHE A 27 22.20 -0.47 3.67
C PHE A 27 22.14 0.79 2.78
N ALA A 28 22.94 0.85 1.70
CA ALA A 28 22.95 1.98 0.78
C ALA A 28 21.57 2.26 0.14
N LEU A 29 20.78 1.22 -0.12
CA LEU A 29 19.41 1.34 -0.60
C LEU A 29 18.50 2.01 0.45
N TYR A 30 18.73 1.73 1.73
CA TYR A 30 17.91 2.28 2.81
C TYR A 30 18.22 3.74 3.13
N THR A 31 19.42 4.21 2.78
CA THR A 31 19.86 5.60 2.95
C THR A 31 19.42 6.51 1.80
N ASP A 32 19.16 5.98 0.60
CA ASP A 32 18.72 6.80 -0.55
C ASP A 32 17.24 7.28 -0.38
N PRO A 33 16.98 8.61 -0.41
CA PRO A 33 15.62 9.16 -0.31
C PRO A 33 14.71 8.74 -1.48
N GLU A 34 15.23 8.49 -2.69
CA GLU A 34 14.42 8.03 -3.82
C GLU A 34 13.97 6.58 -3.60
N ALA A 35 14.87 5.72 -3.15
CA ALA A 35 14.53 4.35 -2.77
C ALA A 35 13.54 4.32 -1.58
N ALA A 36 13.60 5.30 -0.66
CA ALA A 36 12.61 5.43 0.41
C ALA A 36 11.21 5.74 -0.13
N ARG A 37 11.08 6.55 -1.19
CA ARG A 37 9.80 6.78 -1.88
C ARG A 37 9.27 5.49 -2.52
N VAL A 38 10.13 4.75 -3.22
CA VAL A 38 9.79 3.46 -3.82
C VAL A 38 9.32 2.45 -2.77
N ARG A 39 10.01 2.33 -1.62
CA ARG A 39 9.59 1.43 -0.52
C ARG A 39 8.22 1.79 0.04
N ARG A 40 7.95 3.08 0.28
CA ARG A 40 6.64 3.54 0.76
C ARG A 40 5.54 3.19 -0.25
N ARG A 41 5.85 3.40 -1.54
CA ARG A 41 4.91 3.08 -2.63
C ARG A 41 4.66 1.57 -2.74
N ALA A 42 5.71 0.75 -2.68
CA ALA A 42 5.59 -0.70 -2.65
C ALA A 42 4.79 -1.21 -1.44
N LYS A 43 4.93 -0.59 -0.26
CA LYS A 43 4.10 -0.91 0.91
C LYS A 43 2.62 -0.63 0.64
N LEU A 44 2.31 0.52 0.03
CA LEU A 44 0.94 0.87 -0.35
C LEU A 44 0.35 -0.15 -1.34
N LEU A 45 1.07 -0.47 -2.43
CA LEU A 45 0.58 -1.41 -3.45
C LEU A 45 0.35 -2.81 -2.86
N ARG A 46 1.26 -3.28 -1.99
CA ARG A 46 1.07 -4.55 -1.29
C ARG A 46 -0.14 -4.55 -0.37
N SER A 47 -0.42 -3.46 0.33
CA SER A 47 -1.63 -3.31 1.15
C SER A 47 -2.88 -3.45 0.28
N VAL A 48 -2.93 -2.73 -0.85
CA VAL A 48 -4.04 -2.80 -1.80
C VAL A 48 -4.22 -4.22 -2.34
N ILE A 49 -3.13 -4.85 -2.80
CA ILE A 49 -3.17 -6.23 -3.30
C ILE A 49 -3.64 -7.19 -2.19
N ALA A 50 -3.15 -7.06 -0.96
CA ALA A 50 -3.53 -7.92 0.15
C ALA A 50 -5.02 -7.76 0.52
N GLU A 51 -5.53 -6.53 0.59
CA GLU A 51 -6.93 -6.25 0.89
C GLU A 51 -7.87 -6.84 -0.18
N VAL A 52 -7.49 -6.73 -1.45
CA VAL A 52 -8.29 -7.22 -2.59
C VAL A 52 -8.14 -8.73 -2.79
N THR A 53 -7.03 -9.33 -2.35
CA THR A 53 -6.76 -10.78 -2.46
C THR A 53 -6.95 -11.56 -1.17
N GLN A 54 -7.65 -10.97 -0.20
CA GLN A 54 -7.91 -11.61 1.08
C GLN A 54 -8.68 -12.93 0.90
N ASN A 55 -8.25 -13.98 1.60
CA ASN A 55 -8.89 -15.30 1.56
C ASN A 55 -10.29 -15.29 2.19
N ASP A 56 -10.49 -14.47 3.23
CA ASP A 56 -11.78 -14.29 3.88
C ASP A 56 -12.72 -13.46 2.98
N PRO A 57 -13.82 -14.05 2.48
CA PRO A 57 -14.75 -13.34 1.60
C PRO A 57 -15.38 -12.11 2.24
N ALA A 58 -15.55 -12.07 3.57
CA ALA A 58 -16.13 -10.92 4.27
C ALA A 58 -15.17 -9.74 4.37
N ARG A 59 -13.86 -10.01 4.43
CA ARG A 59 -12.77 -9.01 4.53
C ARG A 59 -12.12 -8.65 3.22
N ARG A 60 -12.53 -9.32 2.14
CA ARG A 60 -12.02 -9.10 0.80
C ARG A 60 -12.55 -7.80 0.21
N GLY A 61 -11.64 -7.02 -0.35
CA GLY A 61 -11.96 -5.84 -1.12
C GLY A 61 -12.61 -6.20 -2.47
N HIS A 62 -13.63 -5.45 -2.86
CA HIS A 62 -14.22 -5.49 -4.18
C HIS A 62 -13.75 -4.29 -5.00
N ILE A 63 -13.28 -4.57 -6.21
CA ILE A 63 -12.81 -3.56 -7.14
C ILE A 63 -14.04 -2.92 -7.79
N VAL A 64 -14.19 -1.62 -7.63
CA VAL A 64 -15.37 -0.87 -8.10
C VAL A 64 -15.12 -0.26 -9.46
N ALA A 65 -13.93 0.33 -9.65
CA ALA A 65 -13.59 1.03 -10.89
C ALA A 65 -12.08 1.03 -11.13
N ILE A 66 -11.71 0.94 -12.41
CA ILE A 66 -10.37 1.27 -12.90
C ILE A 66 -10.56 2.24 -14.06
N ASP A 67 -10.16 3.49 -13.85
CA ASP A 67 -10.21 4.50 -14.89
C ASP A 67 -8.80 4.73 -15.43
N GLU A 68 -8.49 4.14 -16.59
CA GLU A 68 -7.24 4.41 -17.30
C GLU A 68 -7.22 5.87 -17.77
N GLN A 69 -6.13 6.56 -17.45
CA GLN A 69 -5.91 7.94 -17.79
C GLN A 69 -5.14 8.03 -19.11
N LYS A 70 -5.44 9.04 -19.93
CA LYS A 70 -4.81 9.23 -21.25
C LYS A 70 -3.27 9.33 -21.20
N ASP A 71 -2.72 9.68 -20.04
CA ASP A 71 -1.30 9.85 -19.79
C ASP A 71 -0.59 8.55 -19.33
N GLY A 72 -1.27 7.39 -19.41
CA GLY A 72 -0.71 6.07 -19.06
C GLY A 72 -0.87 5.67 -17.60
N GLY A 73 -1.39 6.53 -16.73
CA GLY A 73 -1.78 6.16 -15.35
C GLY A 73 -3.17 5.53 -15.27
N ALA A 74 -3.59 5.11 -14.08
CA ALA A 74 -4.97 4.72 -13.83
C ALA A 74 -5.43 5.11 -12.42
N THR A 75 -6.72 5.40 -12.28
CA THR A 75 -7.35 5.55 -10.96
C THR A 75 -7.98 4.23 -10.56
N PHE A 76 -7.48 3.62 -9.49
CA PHE A 76 -7.96 2.36 -8.94
C PHE A 76 -8.85 2.62 -7.73
N THR A 77 -10.11 2.19 -7.78
CA THR A 77 -11.06 2.32 -6.68
C THR A 77 -11.57 0.96 -6.23
N TYR A 78 -11.49 0.71 -4.93
CA TYR A 78 -12.01 -0.50 -4.31
C TYR A 78 -12.73 -0.20 -2.98
N VAL A 79 -13.57 -1.15 -2.57
CA VAL A 79 -14.33 -1.09 -1.32
C VAL A 79 -14.08 -2.35 -0.50
N VAL A 80 -13.96 -2.22 0.82
CA VAL A 80 -13.90 -3.36 1.75
C VAL A 80 -15.15 -3.30 2.62
N PRO A 81 -16.21 -4.08 2.31
CA PRO A 81 -17.51 -3.92 2.97
C PRO A 81 -17.46 -4.10 4.50
N SER A 82 -16.72 -5.08 4.99
CA SER A 82 -16.59 -5.32 6.45
C SER A 82 -15.95 -4.18 7.23
N LEU A 83 -15.18 -3.32 6.57
CA LEU A 83 -14.53 -2.17 7.18
C LEU A 83 -15.27 -0.86 6.87
N ASN A 84 -16.35 -0.90 6.09
CA ASN A 84 -16.98 0.28 5.47
C ASN A 84 -15.94 1.22 4.81
N LEU A 85 -14.87 0.63 4.27
CA LEU A 85 -13.76 1.37 3.69
C LEU A 85 -13.96 1.49 2.19
N ARG A 86 -13.84 2.72 1.66
CA ARG A 86 -13.71 2.98 0.24
C ARG A 86 -12.39 3.71 0.01
N ARG A 87 -11.55 3.18 -0.87
CA ARG A 87 -10.24 3.76 -1.18
C ARG A 87 -10.08 3.95 -2.67
N THR A 88 -9.55 5.12 -3.02
CA THR A 88 -9.19 5.48 -4.38
C THR A 88 -7.70 5.83 -4.40
N THR A 89 -6.96 5.23 -5.32
CA THR A 89 -5.53 5.45 -5.49
C THR A 89 -5.21 5.66 -6.96
N THR A 90 -4.48 6.71 -7.27
CA THR A 90 -3.85 6.86 -8.59
C THR A 90 -2.68 5.89 -8.68
N LEU A 91 -2.49 5.28 -9.84
CA LEU A 91 -1.43 4.33 -10.17
C LEU A 91 -0.72 4.83 -11.44
N SER A 92 0.60 4.69 -11.50
CA SER A 92 1.32 4.84 -12.76
C SER A 92 1.09 3.63 -13.67
N GLU A 93 1.48 3.73 -14.94
CA GLU A 93 1.39 2.64 -15.92
C GLU A 93 2.04 1.35 -15.41
N LEU A 94 3.24 1.47 -14.85
CA LEU A 94 3.99 0.35 -14.29
C LEU A 94 3.30 -0.23 -13.05
N GLU A 95 2.74 0.62 -12.19
CA GLU A 95 2.07 0.16 -10.98
C GLU A 95 0.78 -0.59 -11.29
N LEU A 96 -0.01 -0.07 -12.24
CA LEU A 96 -1.19 -0.76 -12.74
C LEU A 96 -0.81 -2.14 -13.29
N SER A 97 0.26 -2.20 -14.08
CA SER A 97 0.80 -3.42 -14.65
C SER A 97 1.17 -4.45 -13.57
N ILE A 98 1.90 -4.01 -12.52
CA ILE A 98 2.28 -4.86 -11.38
C ILE A 98 1.04 -5.36 -10.64
N VAL A 99 0.05 -4.49 -10.40
CA VAL A 99 -1.19 -4.86 -9.70
C VAL A 99 -1.97 -5.89 -10.52
N ARG A 100 -2.15 -5.67 -11.82
CA ARG A 100 -2.82 -6.64 -12.73
C ARG A 100 -2.10 -7.98 -12.72
N TYR A 101 -0.77 -7.98 -12.81
CA TYR A 101 0.04 -9.18 -12.74
C TYR A 101 -0.13 -9.91 -11.39
N ALA A 102 0.04 -9.21 -10.27
CA ALA A 102 -0.07 -9.80 -8.94
C ALA A 102 -1.47 -10.37 -8.66
N LEU A 103 -2.50 -9.69 -9.15
CA LEU A 103 -3.88 -10.17 -9.07
C LEU A 103 -4.09 -11.40 -9.96
N ALA A 104 -3.58 -11.41 -11.19
CA ALA A 104 -3.64 -12.58 -12.07
C ALA A 104 -2.94 -13.81 -11.47
N CYS A 105 -1.76 -13.64 -10.87
CA CYS A 105 -1.04 -14.72 -10.19
C CYS A 105 -1.83 -15.30 -9.00
N ARG A 106 -2.63 -14.47 -8.31
CA ARG A 106 -3.49 -14.91 -7.20
C ARG A 106 -4.89 -15.33 -7.65
N ALA A 107 -5.32 -14.92 -8.85
CA ALA A 107 -6.64 -15.19 -9.41
C ALA A 107 -6.88 -16.67 -9.75
N GLY A 108 -5.83 -17.50 -9.80
CA GLY A 108 -5.98 -18.96 -9.71
C GLY A 108 -6.81 -19.44 -8.50
N SER A 109 -7.06 -18.55 -7.52
CA SER A 109 -7.90 -18.76 -6.33
C SER A 109 -9.03 -17.72 -6.16
N ILE A 110 -9.18 -16.71 -7.03
CA ILE A 110 -9.99 -15.52 -6.75
C ILE A 110 -10.78 -15.08 -7.98
N ALA A 111 -12.06 -15.49 -8.03
CA ALA A 111 -13.03 -14.90 -8.94
C ALA A 111 -13.55 -13.56 -8.35
N PRO A 112 -13.61 -12.47 -9.13
CA PRO A 112 -14.25 -11.23 -8.68
C PRO A 112 -15.76 -11.44 -8.50
N ALA A 113 -16.34 -10.87 -7.44
CA ALA A 113 -17.77 -10.98 -7.12
C ALA A 113 -18.68 -10.22 -8.09
N THR A 114 -18.10 -9.35 -8.92
CA THR A 114 -18.73 -8.65 -10.04
C THR A 114 -17.60 -8.28 -10.98
N PRO A 115 -17.68 -8.51 -12.30
CA PRO A 115 -16.60 -8.11 -13.19
C PRO A 115 -16.65 -6.59 -13.39
N PRO A 116 -15.73 -5.79 -12.83
CA PRO A 116 -15.35 -4.55 -13.52
C PRO A 116 -14.81 -4.95 -14.89
N ASP A 117 -15.11 -4.16 -15.93
CA ASP A 117 -14.75 -4.38 -17.35
C ASP A 117 -13.84 -5.60 -17.56
N GLU A 118 -14.38 -6.73 -18.02
CA GLU A 118 -13.68 -8.03 -18.08
C GLU A 118 -12.29 -7.94 -18.73
N LYS A 119 -12.07 -6.95 -19.60
CA LYS A 119 -10.80 -6.65 -20.26
C LYS A 119 -9.72 -6.09 -19.32
N ALA A 120 -10.09 -5.30 -18.31
CA ALA A 120 -9.16 -4.68 -17.37
C ALA A 120 -8.49 -5.72 -16.44
N PHE A 121 -9.19 -6.83 -16.17
CA PHE A 121 -8.72 -7.92 -15.30
C PHE A 121 -8.48 -9.25 -15.99
N ALA A 122 -8.55 -9.28 -17.32
CA ALA A 122 -8.09 -10.45 -18.05
C ALA A 122 -6.67 -10.79 -17.55
N PRO A 123 -6.43 -12.03 -17.09
CA PRO A 123 -5.11 -12.45 -16.68
C PRO A 123 -4.16 -12.11 -17.82
N LEU A 124 -3.05 -11.43 -17.50
CA LEU A 124 -2.05 -11.07 -18.50
C LEU A 124 -1.66 -12.36 -19.20
N GLY A 125 -1.99 -12.45 -20.49
CA GLY A 125 -1.67 -13.60 -21.31
C GLY A 125 -0.16 -13.85 -21.28
N GLU A 126 0.26 -15.07 -21.61
CA GLU A 126 1.68 -15.38 -21.75
C GLU A 126 2.37 -14.47 -22.78
N ASP A 127 1.62 -14.00 -23.77
CA ASP A 127 2.05 -13.05 -24.81
C ASP A 127 1.75 -11.57 -24.49
N ASP A 128 1.33 -11.24 -23.26
CA ASP A 128 0.99 -9.86 -22.92
C ASP A 128 2.26 -8.99 -22.87
N PRO A 129 2.33 -7.88 -23.64
CA PRO A 129 3.50 -7.01 -23.66
C PRO A 129 3.81 -6.41 -22.27
N VAL A 130 2.80 -6.30 -21.41
CA VAL A 130 2.96 -5.81 -20.03
C VAL A 130 3.72 -6.83 -19.18
N ARG A 131 3.43 -8.12 -19.33
CA ARG A 131 4.13 -9.20 -18.64
C ARG A 131 5.60 -9.24 -19.08
N ALA A 132 5.85 -9.17 -20.39
CA ALA A 132 7.20 -9.13 -20.93
C ALA A 132 8.02 -7.94 -20.38
N ARG A 133 7.39 -6.77 -20.19
CA ARG A 133 8.03 -5.58 -19.61
C ARG A 133 8.41 -5.80 -18.14
N ILE A 134 7.52 -6.40 -17.34
CA ILE A 134 7.80 -6.75 -15.93
C ILE A 134 8.96 -7.74 -15.87
N GLU A 135 8.93 -8.80 -16.67
CA GLU A 135 10.01 -9.80 -16.70
C GLU A 135 11.35 -9.21 -17.17
N ASP A 136 11.33 -8.27 -18.14
CA ASP A 136 12.53 -7.57 -18.59
C ASP A 136 13.10 -6.65 -17.51
N THR A 137 12.25 -5.93 -16.76
CA THR A 137 12.70 -5.11 -15.61
C THR A 137 13.33 -5.96 -14.51
N LEU A 138 12.74 -7.13 -14.19
CA LEU A 138 13.33 -8.07 -13.25
C LEU A 138 14.66 -8.64 -13.75
N ARG A 139 14.78 -8.92 -15.05
CA ARG A 139 16.01 -9.39 -15.68
C ARG A 139 17.14 -8.35 -15.57
N LYS A 140 16.84 -7.05 -15.65
CA LYS A 140 17.83 -5.97 -15.48
C LYS A 140 18.40 -5.90 -14.06
N LEU A 141 17.65 -6.29 -13.04
CA LEU A 141 18.15 -6.37 -11.66
C LEU A 141 19.00 -7.61 -11.38
N ALA A 142 18.84 -8.68 -12.14
CA ALA A 142 19.58 -9.93 -11.93
C ALA A 142 21.11 -9.78 -11.92
N PRO A 143 21.76 -9.03 -12.86
CA PRO A 143 23.20 -8.83 -12.83
C PRO A 143 23.68 -7.95 -11.66
N ASP A 144 22.90 -6.95 -11.25
CA ASP A 144 23.24 -6.13 -10.07
C ASP A 144 23.11 -6.95 -8.78
N LEU A 145 22.10 -7.81 -8.68
CA LEU A 145 21.97 -8.79 -7.60
C LEU A 145 23.15 -9.76 -7.61
N ALA A 146 23.53 -10.31 -8.76
CA ALA A 146 24.67 -11.21 -8.89
C ALA A 146 25.98 -10.53 -8.49
N ALA A 147 26.22 -9.29 -8.95
CA ALA A 147 27.40 -8.50 -8.60
C ALA A 147 27.46 -8.11 -7.11
N LEU A 148 26.31 -7.84 -6.48
CA LEU A 148 26.22 -7.57 -5.05
C LEU A 148 26.35 -8.85 -4.22
N THR A 149 25.95 -10.02 -4.75
CA THR A 149 26.11 -11.32 -4.09
C THR A 149 27.53 -11.88 -4.19
N SER A 150 28.26 -11.64 -5.28
CA SER A 150 29.64 -12.08 -5.46
C SER A 150 30.66 -11.25 -4.70
N SER A 151 30.29 -10.03 -4.28
CA SER A 151 31.09 -9.12 -3.45
C SER A 151 31.04 -9.44 -1.94
N GLY A 152 30.13 -10.32 -1.50
CA GLY A 152 29.94 -10.65 -0.09
C GLY A 152 29.50 -12.09 0.12
N ALA A 153 30.48 -13.01 0.12
CA ALA A 153 30.30 -14.30 0.76
C ALA A 153 30.28 -14.07 2.28
N LEU A 154 29.16 -14.35 2.94
CA LEU A 154 29.05 -14.93 4.28
C LEU A 154 27.59 -15.04 4.74
N ALA A 155 27.30 -16.19 5.36
CA ALA A 155 26.16 -16.54 6.21
C ALA A 155 24.77 -16.65 5.57
N THR A 156 24.43 -17.89 5.19
CA THR A 156 23.13 -18.46 5.56
C THR A 156 22.99 -18.37 7.08
N ASP A 157 22.11 -17.53 7.57
CA ASP A 157 21.66 -17.57 8.96
C ASP A 157 20.13 -17.60 8.98
N GLU A 158 19.64 -18.39 9.93
CA GLU A 158 18.30 -18.92 10.05
C GLU A 158 17.18 -17.88 10.08
N ALA A 159 15.97 -18.37 9.80
CA ALA A 159 14.73 -17.72 10.14
C ALA A 159 14.71 -17.38 11.64
N CYS A 160 14.80 -16.08 11.95
CA CYS A 160 14.32 -15.55 13.22
C CYS A 160 12.98 -14.87 12.98
N ASP A 161 11.94 -15.59 13.38
CA ASP A 161 10.69 -15.00 13.83
C ASP A 161 10.95 -13.96 14.94
N LEU A 162 9.98 -13.05 15.06
CA LEU A 162 9.60 -12.27 16.25
C LEU A 162 10.07 -10.80 16.37
N ASP A 163 9.04 -10.00 16.65
CA ASP A 163 8.98 -8.72 17.35
C ASP A 163 9.39 -7.45 16.60
N GLU A 164 8.37 -6.86 15.94
CA GLU A 164 8.28 -5.43 15.66
C GLU A 164 8.13 -4.70 17.01
N PRO A 165 9.11 -3.92 17.48
CA PRO A 165 8.97 -3.18 18.73
C PRO A 165 7.96 -2.05 18.54
N CYS A 166 6.90 -2.07 19.34
CA CYS A 166 6.05 -0.92 19.61
C CYS A 166 6.93 0.24 20.12
N ASP A 167 6.84 1.40 19.44
CA ASP A 167 7.34 2.67 19.95
C ASP A 167 6.75 2.94 21.34
N PRO A 168 7.57 3.12 22.40
CA PRO A 168 7.13 3.60 23.69
C PRO A 168 7.69 5.02 23.89
N ASP A 169 7.03 6.01 23.32
CA ASP A 169 7.31 7.41 23.68
C ASP A 169 6.05 8.26 23.47
N GLU A 170 5.27 8.38 24.54
CA GLU A 170 4.49 9.57 24.90
C GLU A 170 3.77 9.30 26.24
N ARG A 171 4.53 9.40 27.34
CA ARG A 171 3.98 9.70 28.66
C ARG A 171 4.75 10.86 29.29
N ASP A 172 3.99 11.87 29.69
CA ASP A 172 4.03 12.59 30.98
C ASP A 172 3.42 13.98 30.73
N GLU A 173 2.12 14.19 31.01
CA GLU A 173 1.51 14.63 32.29
C GLU A 173 1.84 16.13 32.61
N PRO A 174 0.97 16.93 33.27
CA PRO A 174 0.11 16.46 34.35
C PRO A 174 -1.33 16.99 34.40
N THR A 175 -2.12 16.13 35.03
CA THR A 175 -3.32 16.37 35.82
C THR A 175 -3.20 17.54 36.82
N GLU A 176 -4.12 18.50 36.75
CA GLU A 176 -4.53 19.31 37.91
C GLU A 176 -6.04 19.18 38.11
N ALA A 177 -6.40 18.55 39.23
CA ALA A 177 -7.76 18.50 39.76
C ALA A 177 -7.88 19.54 40.88
N CYS A 178 -8.91 20.38 40.83
CA CYS A 178 -9.53 20.94 42.03
C CYS A 178 -11.01 21.25 41.78
N ALA A 179 -11.83 20.75 42.70
CA ALA A 179 -13.29 20.68 42.73
C ALA A 179 -13.96 22.03 43.13
N PRO A 180 -15.16 22.08 43.76
CA PRO A 180 -16.51 21.76 43.29
C PRO A 180 -17.54 22.94 43.47
N SER A 181 -18.64 22.92 42.69
CA SER A 181 -19.99 23.51 42.98
C SER A 181 -20.09 25.04 43.26
N PRO A 182 -21.29 25.69 43.31
CA PRO A 182 -22.67 25.22 43.13
C PRO A 182 -23.53 26.05 42.14
N ALA A 183 -24.72 25.54 41.79
CA ALA A 183 -25.85 26.34 41.28
C ALA A 183 -26.38 27.27 42.39
N PRO A 184 -27.02 28.42 42.05
CA PRO A 184 -28.49 28.40 42.04
C PRO A 184 -29.18 29.40 41.06
N SER A 185 -30.38 29.00 40.65
CA SER A 185 -31.67 29.75 40.59
C SER A 185 -31.76 31.22 40.15
N GLY A 186 -32.72 31.50 39.27
CA GLY A 186 -33.42 32.79 39.12
C GLY A 186 -33.84 33.05 37.67
N LEU A 187 -35.04 32.68 37.21
CA LEU A 187 -36.32 33.42 37.31
C LEU A 187 -36.29 34.88 36.82
N SER A 188 -37.30 35.20 36.00
CA SER A 188 -37.74 36.52 35.49
C SER A 188 -36.97 37.02 34.27
N SER A 189 -37.56 37.57 33.21
CA SER A 189 -38.92 38.11 32.97
C SER A 189 -39.05 38.50 31.48
N LEU A 190 -40.28 38.45 30.96
CA LEU A 190 -40.74 39.04 29.68
C LEU A 190 -40.47 40.56 29.60
N PRO A 191 -40.49 41.19 28.41
CA PRO A 191 -41.73 41.73 27.82
C PRO A 191 -41.88 41.40 26.31
N GLU A 192 -43.07 41.15 25.75
CA GLU A 192 -44.17 42.08 25.39
C GLU A 192 -43.85 43.08 24.26
N GLY A 193 -44.70 43.03 23.21
CA GLY A 193 -44.72 43.94 22.04
C GLY A 193 -44.76 43.15 20.72
N ALA A 194 -45.87 42.60 20.23
CA ALA A 194 -47.11 43.24 19.76
C ALA A 194 -46.86 44.44 18.81
N THR A 195 -47.00 44.23 17.50
CA THR A 195 -48.14 44.76 16.71
C THR A 195 -48.09 44.31 15.26
N GLU A 196 -49.22 43.79 14.80
CA GLU A 196 -49.63 43.56 13.43
C GLU A 196 -49.60 44.84 12.58
N ARG A 197 -49.27 44.71 11.29
CA ARG A 197 -50.15 45.07 10.18
C ARG A 197 -49.60 44.57 8.85
#